data_AF-A0A7S3V5B0-F1
#
_entry.id   AF-A0A7S3V5B0-F1
#
_cell.length_a   1.000
_cell.length_b   1.000
_cell.length_c   1.000
_cell.angle_alpha   90.00
_cell.angle_beta   90.00
_cell.angle_gamma   90.00
#
_symmetry.space_group_name_H-M   'P 1'
#
loop_
_entity.id
_entity.type
_entity.pdbx_description
1 polymer ?
#
loop_
_entity_poly.entity_id
_entity_poly.type
_entity_poly.pdbx_seq_one_letter_code
_entity_poly.pdbx_strand_id
1 'polypeptide(L)'
;YKARYDSNNESVNFHAREDQKRYETTQVFIAPVGNWSQRLNVEVSNGTQRSSCWVRGPFNSPYSIGNSFSHLVLTATGIGITPSLAIAAQYPGETRTKILIWSCKCAKMLKFFAPLFEDFHMIIVYYTGKEMISYDESLSIKGSKGNVFLQMKRGDMSQAICTVVTSFESSMKDNIPFSKIEMIPIDLLSSWCVMYCGGLKRLRDDLASFCRSEGVQFNSEVFDW
;
A
#
# COMPACT_ATOMS: atom_id res chain seq x y z
N TYR A 1 16.08 24.23 -18.58
CA TYR A 1 14.63 24.49 -18.62
C TYR A 1 14.06 24.36 -17.21
N LYS A 2 13.75 25.49 -16.56
CA LYS A 2 13.03 25.54 -15.27
C LYS A 2 11.61 25.03 -15.51
N ALA A 3 11.26 23.88 -14.97
CA ALA A 3 9.89 23.39 -14.98
C ALA A 3 9.03 24.37 -14.16
N ARG A 4 8.01 24.96 -14.79
CA ARG A 4 6.96 25.71 -14.11
C ARG A 4 6.25 24.75 -13.15
N TYR A 5 6.09 25.18 -11.92
CA TYR A 5 5.27 24.55 -10.92
C TYR A 5 3.80 24.68 -11.37
N ASP A 6 3.22 23.61 -11.92
CA ASP A 6 1.83 23.62 -12.40
C ASP A 6 0.86 23.55 -11.21
N SER A 7 0.29 24.70 -10.87
CA SER A 7 -0.80 24.87 -9.89
C SER A 7 -2.03 24.00 -10.18
N ASN A 8 -2.20 23.54 -11.43
CA ASN A 8 -3.30 22.66 -11.84
C ASN A 8 -3.23 21.26 -11.20
N ASN A 9 -2.04 20.75 -10.84
CA ASN A 9 -1.94 19.42 -10.24
C ASN A 9 -2.39 19.40 -8.76
N GLU A 10 -2.23 20.50 -8.02
CA GLU A 10 -2.72 20.58 -6.64
C GLU A 10 -4.25 20.65 -6.58
N SER A 11 -4.90 21.37 -7.51
CA SER A 11 -6.37 21.42 -7.55
C SER A 11 -6.98 20.06 -7.88
N VAL A 12 -6.42 19.32 -8.85
CA VAL A 12 -6.91 17.98 -9.20
C VAL A 12 -6.78 17.02 -8.01
N ASN A 13 -5.65 17.04 -7.30
CA ASN A 13 -5.45 16.21 -6.11
C ASN A 13 -6.38 16.61 -4.96
N PHE A 14 -6.67 17.91 -4.80
CA PHE A 14 -7.62 18.42 -3.82
C PHE A 14 -9.06 17.99 -4.14
N HIS A 15 -9.50 18.17 -5.39
CA HIS A 15 -10.85 17.77 -5.83
C HIS A 15 -11.07 16.26 -5.73
N ALA A 16 -10.08 15.43 -6.10
CA ALA A 16 -10.16 13.97 -5.94
C ALA A 16 -10.36 13.55 -4.46
N ARG A 17 -9.86 14.34 -3.52
CA ARG A 17 -10.02 14.13 -2.07
C ARG A 17 -11.34 14.66 -1.54
N GLU A 18 -11.82 15.80 -2.05
CA GLU A 18 -13.13 16.35 -1.67
C GLU A 18 -14.29 15.51 -2.21
N ASP A 19 -14.19 14.99 -3.44
CA ASP A 19 -15.22 14.13 -4.04
C ASP A 19 -15.42 12.84 -3.24
N GLN A 20 -14.36 12.36 -2.58
CA GLN A 20 -14.41 11.21 -1.67
C GLN A 20 -15.37 11.44 -0.48
N LYS A 21 -15.57 12.69 -0.06
CA LYS A 21 -16.52 13.07 1.01
C LYS A 21 -17.90 13.46 0.48
N ARG A 22 -17.98 13.87 -0.80
CA ARG A 22 -19.16 14.51 -1.37
C ARG A 22 -20.07 13.55 -2.14
N TYR A 23 -19.53 12.46 -2.68
CA TYR A 23 -20.28 11.50 -3.49
C TYR A 23 -19.92 10.05 -3.15
N GLU A 24 -20.90 9.14 -3.19
CA GLU A 24 -20.68 7.68 -3.20
C GLU A 24 -20.02 7.25 -4.52
N THR A 25 -18.73 7.57 -4.67
CA THR A 25 -18.00 7.40 -5.93
C THR A 25 -17.01 6.24 -5.88
N THR A 26 -16.91 5.52 -6.99
CA THR A 26 -15.83 4.55 -7.22
C THR A 26 -14.61 5.29 -7.75
N GLN A 27 -13.45 5.11 -7.12
CA GLN A 27 -12.21 5.75 -7.53
C GLN A 27 -11.26 4.73 -8.20
N VAL A 28 -10.61 5.16 -9.28
CA VAL A 28 -9.57 4.39 -9.97
C VAL A 28 -8.32 5.25 -10.08
N PHE A 29 -7.19 4.72 -9.61
CA PHE A 29 -5.90 5.40 -9.70
C PHE A 29 -5.09 4.81 -10.85
N ILE A 30 -4.75 5.66 -11.83
CA ILE A 30 -4.07 5.23 -13.06
C ILE A 30 -2.70 5.90 -13.13
N ALA A 31 -1.64 5.09 -13.11
CA ALA A 31 -0.27 5.58 -13.32
C ALA A 31 -0.01 5.81 -14.84
N PRO A 32 0.57 6.95 -15.25
CA PRO A 32 0.80 7.28 -16.66
C PRO A 32 2.06 6.60 -17.21
N VAL A 33 2.04 5.27 -17.34
CA VAL A 33 3.23 4.46 -17.71
C VAL A 33 3.26 4.05 -19.19
N GLY A 34 2.11 3.90 -19.84
CA GLY A 34 2.00 3.53 -21.26
C GLY A 34 1.21 4.54 -22.10
N ASN A 35 1.25 4.39 -23.43
CA ASN A 35 0.66 5.34 -24.40
C ASN A 35 -0.77 5.74 -24.05
N TRP A 36 -1.64 4.77 -23.73
CA TRP A 36 -3.03 5.04 -23.37
C TRP A 36 -3.13 5.84 -22.06
N SER A 37 -2.45 5.41 -21.00
CA SER A 37 -2.50 6.07 -19.68
C SER A 37 -1.86 7.46 -19.67
N GLN A 38 -0.83 7.69 -20.50
CA GLN A 38 -0.22 9.00 -20.68
C GLN A 38 -1.16 9.94 -21.42
N ARG A 39 -1.79 9.45 -22.50
CA ARG A 39 -2.81 10.22 -23.22
C ARG A 39 -4.00 10.56 -22.32
N LEU A 40 -4.48 9.60 -21.53
CA LEU A 40 -5.56 9.83 -20.57
C LEU A 40 -5.16 10.90 -19.55
N ASN A 41 -3.94 10.85 -19.02
CA ASN A 41 -3.43 11.88 -18.11
C ASN A 41 -3.46 13.27 -18.77
N VAL A 42 -2.96 13.40 -19.99
CA VAL A 42 -2.99 14.67 -20.74
C VAL A 42 -4.42 15.16 -20.98
N GLU A 43 -5.34 14.28 -21.41
CA GLU A 43 -6.73 14.65 -21.67
C GLU A 43 -7.43 15.12 -20.38
N VAL A 44 -7.25 14.40 -19.27
CA VAL A 44 -7.83 14.75 -17.96
C VAL A 44 -7.23 16.05 -17.41
N SER A 45 -5.91 16.21 -17.47
CA SER A 45 -5.24 17.43 -16.98
C SER A 45 -5.59 18.68 -17.79
N ASN A 46 -5.87 18.52 -19.08
CA ASN A 46 -6.28 19.62 -19.95
C ASN A 46 -7.79 19.87 -19.94
N GLY A 47 -8.59 19.06 -19.23
CA GLY A 47 -10.04 19.16 -19.25
C GLY A 47 -10.67 18.81 -20.60
N THR A 48 -9.98 18.05 -21.45
CA THR A 48 -10.43 17.67 -22.79
C THR A 48 -10.97 16.24 -22.88
N GLN A 49 -11.02 15.54 -21.75
CA GLN A 49 -11.59 14.20 -21.66
C GLN A 49 -13.09 14.19 -22.03
N ARG A 50 -13.55 13.07 -22.60
CA ARG A 50 -15.00 12.83 -22.75
C ARG A 50 -15.64 12.66 -21.37
N SER A 51 -16.86 13.16 -21.20
CA SER A 51 -17.60 13.09 -19.93
C SER A 51 -18.10 11.69 -19.54
N SER A 52 -17.82 10.65 -20.35
CA SER A 52 -18.32 9.29 -20.13
C SER A 52 -17.21 8.26 -20.27
N CYS A 53 -17.19 7.28 -19.37
CA CYS A 53 -16.31 6.11 -19.43
C CYS A 53 -17.14 4.83 -19.34
N TRP A 54 -16.59 3.74 -19.87
CA TRP A 54 -17.18 2.41 -19.75
C TRP A 54 -16.41 1.64 -18.68
N VAL A 55 -17.14 1.06 -17.73
CA VAL A 55 -16.56 0.27 -16.64
C VAL A 55 -17.04 -1.17 -16.78
N ARG A 56 -16.11 -2.12 -16.71
CA ARG A 56 -16.41 -3.57 -16.68
C ARG A 56 -15.82 -4.16 -15.41
N GLY A 57 -16.65 -4.79 -14.59
CA GLY A 57 -16.27 -5.38 -13.31
C GLY A 57 -17.48 -5.55 -12.37
N PRO A 58 -17.25 -5.91 -11.10
CA PRO A 58 -15.93 -6.16 -10.48
C PRO A 58 -15.30 -7.48 -10.94
N PHE A 59 -13.97 -7.56 -10.87
CA PHE A 59 -13.22 -8.82 -10.96
C PHE A 59 -12.80 -9.24 -9.54
N ASN A 60 -12.82 -10.54 -9.25
CA ASN A 60 -12.46 -11.04 -7.93
C ASN A 60 -10.96 -10.84 -7.67
N SER A 61 -10.62 -10.05 -6.65
CA SER A 61 -9.23 -9.90 -6.22
C SER A 61 -8.81 -11.07 -5.30
N PRO A 62 -7.55 -11.54 -5.37
CA PRO A 62 -6.96 -12.45 -4.40
C PRO A 62 -7.01 -11.94 -2.95
N TYR A 63 -7.20 -10.63 -2.77
CA TYR A 63 -7.33 -9.98 -1.47
C TYR A 63 -8.67 -10.27 -0.77
N SER A 64 -9.65 -10.87 -1.47
CA SER A 64 -10.91 -11.36 -0.87
C SER A 64 -10.69 -12.38 0.26
N ILE A 65 -9.55 -13.09 0.24
CA ILE A 65 -9.18 -14.01 1.32
C ILE A 65 -8.97 -13.30 2.67
N GLY A 66 -8.75 -11.98 2.67
CA GLY A 66 -8.50 -11.21 3.89
C GLY A 66 -9.60 -11.35 4.95
N ASN A 67 -10.83 -11.70 4.55
CA ASN A 67 -11.92 -11.98 5.50
C ASN A 67 -11.67 -13.21 6.39
N SER A 68 -10.73 -14.08 6.02
CA SER A 68 -10.43 -15.30 6.79
C SER A 68 -9.36 -15.11 7.87
N PHE A 69 -8.74 -13.93 7.99
CA PHE A 69 -7.54 -13.72 8.82
C PHE A 69 -7.64 -12.51 9.75
N SER A 70 -7.31 -12.68 11.03
CA SER A 70 -7.38 -11.60 12.03
C SER A 70 -6.31 -10.53 11.84
N HIS A 71 -5.16 -10.92 11.25
CA HIS A 71 -4.01 -10.03 11.05
C HIS A 71 -3.58 -10.03 9.59
N LEU A 72 -3.53 -8.84 9.00
CA LEU A 72 -3.22 -8.63 7.59
C LEU A 72 -1.93 -7.82 7.44
N VAL A 73 -0.94 -8.40 6.76
CA VAL A 73 0.27 -7.69 6.32
C VAL A 73 0.16 -7.42 4.83
N LEU A 74 -0.21 -6.19 4.50
CA LEU A 74 -0.47 -5.71 3.17
C LEU A 74 0.83 -5.15 2.59
N THR A 75 1.47 -5.93 1.72
CA THR A 75 2.73 -5.57 1.07
C THR A 75 2.49 -5.06 -0.35
N ALA A 76 3.20 -3.99 -0.75
CA ALA A 76 2.99 -3.39 -2.05
C ALA A 76 4.23 -2.74 -2.66
N THR A 77 4.24 -2.62 -3.99
CA THR A 77 5.22 -1.78 -4.72
C THR A 77 4.55 -0.81 -5.67
N GLY A 78 4.99 0.46 -5.65
CA GLY A 78 4.47 1.50 -6.54
C GLY A 78 2.95 1.65 -6.45
N ILE A 79 2.27 1.68 -7.59
CA ILE A 79 0.80 1.79 -7.67
C ILE A 79 0.05 0.56 -7.13
N GLY A 80 0.75 -0.55 -6.90
CA GLY A 80 0.21 -1.75 -6.25
C GLY A 80 -0.23 -1.54 -4.79
N ILE A 81 -0.08 -0.34 -4.22
CA ILE A 81 -0.71 0.01 -2.94
C ILE A 81 -2.24 0.05 -3.01
N THR A 82 -2.81 0.19 -4.20
CA THR A 82 -4.25 0.43 -4.39
C THR A 82 -5.15 -0.69 -3.86
N PRO A 83 -4.85 -2.00 -4.04
CA PRO A 83 -5.66 -3.05 -3.40
C PRO A 83 -5.50 -3.07 -1.87
N SER A 84 -4.32 -2.71 -1.35
CA SER A 84 -4.11 -2.59 0.10
C SER A 84 -4.99 -1.51 0.72
N LEU A 85 -5.13 -0.36 0.05
CA LEU A 85 -6.03 0.71 0.48
C LEU A 85 -7.50 0.27 0.42
N ALA A 86 -7.89 -0.46 -0.62
CA ALA A 86 -9.25 -0.99 -0.74
C ALA A 86 -9.59 -1.96 0.38
N ILE A 87 -8.68 -2.87 0.75
CA ILE A 87 -8.87 -3.76 1.90
C ILE A 87 -8.93 -3.00 3.22
N ALA A 88 -8.08 -1.98 3.39
CA ALA A 88 -8.13 -1.18 4.62
C ALA A 88 -9.49 -0.50 4.79
N ALA A 89 -10.01 0.10 3.72
CA ALA A 89 -11.33 0.73 3.69
C ALA A 89 -12.49 -0.28 3.81
N GLN A 90 -12.32 -1.53 3.35
CA GLN A 90 -13.34 -2.58 3.47
C GLN A 90 -13.56 -3.02 4.92
N TYR A 91 -12.52 -2.98 5.76
CA TYR A 91 -12.58 -3.37 7.16
C TYR A 91 -12.24 -2.17 8.06
N PRO A 92 -13.09 -1.13 8.11
CA PRO A 92 -12.81 0.07 8.89
C PRO A 92 -12.73 -0.26 10.40
N GLY A 93 -11.92 0.53 11.11
CA GLY A 93 -11.72 0.36 12.56
C GLY A 93 -10.84 -0.84 12.94
N GLU A 94 -11.09 -1.41 14.13
CA GLU A 94 -10.15 -2.32 14.81
C GLU A 94 -10.56 -3.81 14.73
N THR A 95 -11.51 -4.17 13.88
CA THR A 95 -11.98 -5.57 13.75
C THR A 95 -10.88 -6.54 13.33
N ARG A 96 -9.84 -6.04 12.66
CA ARG A 96 -8.65 -6.78 12.21
C ARG A 96 -7.43 -5.87 12.25
N THR A 97 -6.28 -6.42 12.60
CA THR A 97 -5.00 -5.72 12.50
C THR A 97 -4.61 -5.58 11.04
N LYS A 98 -4.27 -4.36 10.64
CA LYS A 98 -3.92 -4.02 9.26
C LYS A 98 -2.59 -3.28 9.24
N ILE A 99 -1.58 -3.88 8.63
CA ILE A 99 -0.22 -3.34 8.57
C ILE A 99 0.20 -3.20 7.11
N LEU A 100 0.61 -2.00 6.72
CA LEU A 100 1.08 -1.71 5.37
C LEU A 100 2.62 -1.75 5.31
N ILE A 101 3.17 -2.50 4.37
CA ILE A 101 4.60 -2.43 4.01
C ILE A 101 4.69 -2.04 2.54
N TRP A 102 5.08 -0.80 2.26
CA TRP A 102 5.03 -0.25 0.91
C TRP A 102 6.39 0.23 0.44
N SER A 103 6.82 -0.19 -0.74
CA SER A 103 7.97 0.42 -1.42
C SER A 103 7.54 1.29 -2.59
N CYS A 104 8.00 2.54 -2.61
CA CYS A 104 7.67 3.50 -3.65
C CYS A 104 8.89 4.30 -4.08
N LYS A 105 8.96 4.65 -5.37
CA LYS A 105 10.02 5.51 -5.93
C LYS A 105 9.58 6.96 -6.16
N CYS A 106 8.28 7.23 -6.16
CA CYS A 106 7.71 8.51 -6.55
C CYS A 106 7.25 9.29 -5.31
N ALA A 107 7.89 10.42 -5.03
CA ALA A 107 7.53 11.27 -3.88
C ALA A 107 6.09 11.80 -3.99
N LYS A 108 5.65 12.16 -5.20
CA LYS A 108 4.29 12.64 -5.44
C LYS A 108 3.24 11.58 -5.11
N MET A 109 3.49 10.32 -5.50
CA MET A 109 2.60 9.20 -5.18
C MET A 109 2.51 8.98 -3.66
N LEU A 110 3.64 9.05 -2.94
CA LEU A 110 3.65 8.96 -1.48
C LEU A 110 2.82 10.07 -0.84
N LYS A 111 3.03 11.33 -1.23
CA LYS A 111 2.25 12.48 -0.74
C LYS A 111 0.77 12.38 -1.08
N PHE A 112 0.46 11.80 -2.24
CA PHE A 112 -0.90 11.61 -2.69
C PHE A 112 -1.66 10.63 -1.80
N PHE A 113 -1.07 9.46 -1.52
CA PHE A 113 -1.72 8.38 -0.78
C PHE A 113 -1.59 8.50 0.75
N ALA A 114 -0.63 9.26 1.29
CA ALA A 114 -0.43 9.36 2.74
C ALA A 114 -1.70 9.75 3.53
N PRO A 115 -2.56 10.66 3.06
CA PRO A 115 -3.83 10.96 3.77
C PRO A 115 -4.84 9.81 3.82
N LEU A 116 -4.67 8.77 3.00
CA LEU A 116 -5.55 7.59 2.97
C LEU A 116 -5.07 6.47 3.90
N PHE A 117 -4.08 6.75 4.77
CA PHE A 117 -3.52 5.75 5.68
C PHE A 117 -4.32 5.53 6.97
N GLU A 118 -5.47 6.20 7.13
CA GLU A 118 -6.20 6.27 8.40
C GLU A 118 -6.60 4.89 8.96
N ASP A 119 -6.92 3.93 8.09
CA ASP A 119 -7.38 2.59 8.48
C ASP A 119 -6.25 1.60 8.77
N PHE A 120 -4.97 1.99 8.62
CA PHE A 120 -3.85 1.12 8.98
C PHE A 120 -3.35 1.37 10.40
N HIS A 121 -3.06 0.29 11.13
CA HIS A 121 -2.53 0.36 12.49
C HIS A 121 -1.03 0.72 12.48
N MET A 122 -0.32 0.29 11.44
CA MET A 122 1.09 0.57 11.22
C MET A 122 1.38 0.62 9.73
N ILE A 123 2.22 1.58 9.32
CA ILE A 123 2.67 1.74 7.94
C ILE A 123 4.19 1.83 7.91
N ILE A 124 4.85 0.95 7.15
CA ILE A 124 6.28 1.00 6.88
C ILE A 124 6.46 1.37 5.40
N VAL A 125 7.05 2.54 5.15
CA VAL A 125 7.30 3.02 3.79
C VAL A 125 8.79 2.97 3.48
N TYR A 126 9.16 2.19 2.47
CA TYR A 126 10.49 2.18 1.86
C TYR A 126 10.50 3.08 0.63
N TYR A 127 10.87 4.35 0.84
CA TYR A 127 11.06 5.30 -0.24
C TYR A 127 12.42 5.08 -0.91
N THR A 128 12.38 4.74 -2.20
CA THR A 128 13.55 4.35 -3.01
C THR A 128 13.79 5.29 -4.19
N GLY A 129 13.11 6.44 -4.21
CA GLY A 129 13.26 7.46 -5.22
C GLY A 129 14.58 8.22 -5.10
N LYS A 130 15.03 8.82 -6.22
CA LYS A 130 16.19 9.72 -6.23
C LYS A 130 15.86 11.12 -5.72
N GLU A 131 14.60 11.53 -5.87
CA GLU A 131 14.13 12.85 -5.42
C GLU A 131 14.15 12.87 -3.89
N MET A 132 14.81 13.85 -3.29
CA MET A 132 14.80 14.03 -1.84
C MET A 132 13.42 14.51 -1.39
N ILE A 133 12.88 13.87 -0.35
CA ILE A 133 11.70 14.38 0.36
C ILE A 133 12.22 15.37 1.40
N SER A 134 11.66 16.58 1.41
CA SER A 134 12.08 17.59 2.39
C SER A 134 11.71 17.17 3.82
N TYR A 135 12.31 17.83 4.80
CA TYR A 135 11.98 17.57 6.21
C TYR A 135 10.48 17.80 6.50
N ASP A 136 9.93 18.92 6.03
CA ASP A 136 8.52 19.27 6.22
C ASP A 136 7.58 18.28 5.53
N GLU A 137 7.94 17.82 4.33
CA GLU A 137 7.20 16.79 3.61
C GLU A 137 7.23 15.47 4.35
N SER A 138 8.40 15.09 4.90
CA SER A 138 8.51 13.89 5.73
C SER A 138 7.68 14.01 7.00
N LEU A 139 7.61 15.19 7.63
CA LEU A 139 6.77 15.41 8.81
C LEU A 139 5.30 15.30 8.45
N SER A 140 4.87 15.90 7.34
CA SER A 140 3.49 15.79 6.86
C SER A 140 3.10 14.34 6.55
N ILE A 141 3.97 13.56 5.92
CA ILE A 141 3.75 12.13 5.65
C ILE A 141 3.73 11.31 6.94
N LYS A 142 4.59 11.62 7.92
CA LYS A 142 4.60 10.89 9.20
C LYS A 142 3.45 11.28 10.13
N GLY A 143 2.98 12.51 10.02
CA GLY A 143 1.87 13.07 10.78
C GLY A 143 0.49 12.82 10.18
N SER A 144 0.39 12.14 9.03
CA SER A 144 -0.89 11.61 8.55
C SER A 144 -1.45 10.62 9.56
N LYS A 145 -2.78 10.45 9.62
CA LYS A 145 -3.39 9.47 10.53
C LYS A 145 -2.83 8.07 10.23
N GLY A 146 -2.27 7.42 11.24
CA GLY A 146 -1.57 6.14 11.14
C GLY A 146 -0.13 6.21 11.67
N ASN A 147 0.38 5.10 12.23
CA ASN A 147 1.76 5.03 12.70
C ASN A 147 2.71 4.81 11.51
N VAL A 148 3.15 5.90 10.88
CA VAL A 148 3.97 5.87 9.65
C VAL A 148 5.48 5.91 9.93
N PHE A 149 6.16 4.85 9.52
CA PHE A 149 7.62 4.70 9.55
C PHE A 149 8.19 4.86 8.14
N LEU A 150 8.62 6.07 7.80
CA LEU A 150 9.25 6.38 6.50
C LEU A 150 10.77 6.14 6.54
N GLN A 151 11.25 5.27 5.65
CA GLN A 151 12.67 4.97 5.45
C GLN A 151 13.11 5.33 4.03
N MET A 152 14.17 6.12 3.90
CA MET A 152 14.72 6.62 2.64
C MET A 152 15.74 5.65 2.03
N LYS A 153 15.37 4.36 1.95
CA LYS A 153 16.23 3.29 1.46
C LYS A 153 15.41 2.13 0.93
N ARG A 154 16.08 1.22 0.21
CA ARG A 154 15.52 -0.10 -0.08
C ARG A 154 15.41 -0.88 1.23
N GLY A 155 14.24 -1.44 1.47
CA GLY A 155 13.96 -2.32 2.60
C GLY A 155 14.00 -3.77 2.20
N ASP A 156 14.31 -4.61 3.18
CA ASP A 156 14.01 -6.04 3.11
C ASP A 156 12.58 -6.25 3.63
N MET A 157 11.66 -6.58 2.71
CA MET A 157 10.26 -6.76 3.09
C MET A 157 10.04 -8.05 3.87
N SER A 158 10.80 -9.11 3.60
CA SER A 158 10.70 -10.37 4.35
C SER A 158 11.12 -10.16 5.80
N GLN A 159 12.24 -9.45 6.01
CA GLN A 159 12.67 -9.06 7.36
C GLN A 159 11.65 -8.15 8.04
N ALA A 160 11.05 -7.21 7.32
CA ALA A 160 10.02 -6.34 7.88
C ALA A 160 8.77 -7.13 8.32
N ILE A 161 8.31 -8.09 7.51
CA ILE A 161 7.22 -9.00 7.87
C ILE A 161 7.60 -9.79 9.12
N CYS A 162 8.78 -10.43 9.13
CA CYS A 162 9.26 -11.20 10.28
C CYS A 162 9.21 -10.36 11.56
N THR A 163 9.85 -9.19 11.54
CA THR A 163 9.88 -8.28 12.69
C THR A 163 8.50 -7.82 13.12
N VAL A 164 7.59 -7.53 12.19
CA VAL A 164 6.22 -7.11 12.54
C VAL A 164 5.45 -8.24 13.22
N VAL A 165 5.46 -9.44 12.63
CA VAL A 165 4.72 -10.59 13.13
C VAL A 165 5.26 -11.00 14.50
N THR A 166 6.59 -11.15 14.63
CA THR A 166 7.21 -11.49 15.92
C THR A 166 6.93 -10.43 16.96
N SER A 167 7.10 -9.15 16.64
CA SER A 167 6.89 -8.09 17.64
C SER A 167 5.44 -7.98 18.11
N PHE A 168 4.48 -8.26 17.22
CA PHE A 168 3.06 -8.27 17.60
C PHE A 168 2.73 -9.46 18.50
N GLU A 169 3.16 -10.66 18.13
CA GLU A 169 2.86 -11.85 18.94
C GLU A 169 3.59 -11.82 20.30
N SER A 170 4.83 -11.33 20.31
CA SER A 170 5.60 -11.10 21.55
C SER A 170 4.98 -10.06 22.48
N SER A 171 4.26 -9.05 21.95
CA SER A 171 3.61 -8.05 22.80
C SER A 171 2.29 -8.55 23.40
N MET A 172 1.66 -9.54 22.75
CA MET A 172 0.41 -10.15 23.20
C MET A 172 0.64 -11.36 24.12
N LYS A 173 1.79 -12.04 24.01
CA LYS A 173 2.12 -13.23 24.81
C LYS A 173 3.53 -13.13 25.38
N ASP A 174 3.61 -13.23 26.71
CA ASP A 174 4.89 -13.39 27.41
C ASP A 174 5.60 -14.66 26.90
N ASN A 175 6.89 -14.52 26.55
CA ASN A 175 7.84 -15.58 26.13
C ASN A 175 8.00 -15.88 24.64
N ILE A 176 7.50 -15.06 23.71
CA ILE A 176 7.93 -15.16 22.30
C ILE A 176 9.14 -14.24 22.07
N PRO A 177 10.30 -14.74 21.62
CA PRO A 177 11.45 -13.88 21.30
C PRO A 177 11.19 -13.03 20.05
N PHE A 178 11.57 -11.75 20.08
CA PHE A 178 11.32 -10.75 19.02
C PHE A 178 11.95 -11.04 17.64
N SER A 179 12.70 -12.14 17.46
CA SER A 179 13.54 -12.38 16.28
C SER A 179 13.34 -13.73 15.60
N LYS A 180 12.42 -14.58 16.07
CA LYS A 180 12.25 -15.95 15.58
C LYS A 180 10.79 -16.26 15.31
N ILE A 181 10.36 -16.03 14.07
CA ILE A 181 8.98 -16.32 13.65
C ILE A 181 8.68 -17.83 13.73
N GLU A 182 9.70 -18.68 13.59
CA GLU A 182 9.62 -20.14 13.76
C GLU A 182 9.29 -20.58 15.18
N MET A 183 9.41 -19.69 16.18
CA MET A 183 9.02 -19.95 17.57
C MET A 183 7.56 -19.60 17.88
N ILE A 184 6.86 -18.97 16.93
CA ILE A 184 5.44 -18.63 17.09
C ILE A 184 4.61 -19.89 16.85
N PRO A 185 3.70 -20.25 17.78
CA PRO A 185 2.80 -21.38 17.59
C PRO A 185 2.02 -21.31 16.28
N ILE A 186 1.87 -22.45 15.60
CA ILE A 186 1.28 -22.51 14.24
C ILE A 186 -0.19 -22.06 14.22
N ASP A 187 -0.92 -22.25 15.32
CA ASP A 187 -2.28 -21.77 15.52
C ASP A 187 -2.35 -20.24 15.48
N LEU A 188 -1.36 -19.56 16.06
CA LEU A 188 -1.25 -18.10 15.96
C LEU A 188 -0.88 -17.67 14.55
N LEU A 189 0.14 -18.30 13.95
CA LEU A 189 0.55 -17.97 12.57
C LEU A 189 -0.58 -18.17 11.55
N SER A 190 -1.48 -19.13 11.79
CA SER A 190 -2.65 -19.37 10.93
C SER A 190 -3.65 -18.21 10.87
N SER A 191 -3.58 -17.29 11.84
CA SER A 191 -4.41 -16.07 11.86
C SER A 191 -3.82 -14.91 11.06
N TRP A 192 -2.58 -15.05 10.58
CA TRP A 192 -1.87 -14.06 9.77
C TRP A 192 -1.97 -14.36 8.28
N CYS A 193 -2.15 -13.31 7.48
CA CYS A 193 -2.02 -13.37 6.03
C CYS A 193 -1.17 -12.22 5.50
N VAL A 194 -0.14 -12.58 4.73
CA VAL A 194 0.65 -11.66 3.93
C VAL A 194 0.05 -11.59 2.53
N MET A 195 -0.25 -10.38 2.07
CA MET A 195 -0.73 -10.14 0.72
C MET A 195 0.23 -9.23 -0.03
N TYR A 196 0.61 -9.59 -1.26
CA TYR A 196 1.48 -8.77 -2.10
C TYR A 196 0.79 -8.26 -3.36
N CYS A 197 0.91 -6.97 -3.64
CA CYS A 197 0.51 -6.39 -4.92
C CYS A 197 1.61 -5.52 -5.52
N GLY A 198 1.99 -5.82 -6.77
CA GLY A 198 3.04 -5.07 -7.45
C GLY A 198 3.52 -5.65 -8.77
N GLY A 199 4.55 -5.02 -9.32
CA GLY A 199 5.16 -5.43 -10.60
C GLY A 199 6.46 -6.22 -10.46
N LEU A 200 6.96 -6.45 -9.23
CA LEU A 200 8.24 -7.11 -9.01
C LEU A 200 8.05 -8.62 -8.79
N LYS A 201 8.07 -9.40 -9.89
CA LYS A 201 7.96 -10.88 -9.85
C LYS A 201 8.94 -11.52 -8.86
N ARG A 202 10.21 -11.11 -8.89
CA ARG A 202 11.23 -11.61 -7.95
C ARG A 202 10.85 -11.38 -6.49
N LEU A 203 10.35 -10.19 -6.16
CA LEU A 203 9.93 -9.89 -4.79
C LEU A 203 8.73 -10.75 -4.37
N ARG A 204 7.76 -10.97 -5.27
CA ARG A 204 6.66 -11.91 -5.01
C ARG A 204 7.19 -13.30 -4.70
N ASP A 205 8.15 -13.80 -5.48
CA ASP A 205 8.71 -15.14 -5.31
C ASP A 205 9.51 -15.26 -4.00
N ASP A 206 10.31 -14.24 -3.68
CA ASP A 206 11.06 -14.17 -2.42
C ASP A 206 10.10 -14.16 -1.21
N LEU A 207 9.02 -13.37 -1.27
CA LEU A 207 7.97 -13.31 -0.24
C LEU A 207 7.20 -14.63 -0.12
N ALA A 208 6.84 -15.26 -1.24
CA ALA A 208 6.15 -16.54 -1.25
C ALA A 208 7.01 -17.65 -0.65
N SER A 209 8.32 -17.66 -0.96
CA SER A 209 9.28 -18.61 -0.40
C SER A 209 9.42 -18.40 1.11
N PHE A 210 9.58 -17.16 1.55
CA PHE A 210 9.65 -16.80 2.97
C PHE A 210 8.39 -17.21 3.72
N CYS A 211 7.19 -16.80 3.27
CA CYS A 211 5.96 -17.14 3.99
C CYS A 211 5.73 -18.66 4.06
N ARG A 212 6.14 -19.40 3.02
CA ARG A 212 6.09 -20.87 3.03
C ARG A 212 7.06 -21.48 4.03
N SER A 213 8.30 -20.97 4.14
CA SER A 213 9.26 -21.50 5.13
C SER A 213 8.80 -21.24 6.56
N GLU A 214 8.16 -20.10 6.79
CA GLU A 214 7.71 -19.66 8.11
C GLU A 214 6.28 -20.09 8.48
N GLY A 215 5.56 -20.80 7.59
CA GLY A 215 4.19 -21.25 7.87
C GLY A 215 3.14 -20.13 7.91
N VAL A 216 3.40 -19.00 7.26
CA VAL A 216 2.48 -17.85 7.17
C VAL A 216 1.70 -17.93 5.85
N GLN A 217 0.40 -17.64 5.88
CA GLN A 217 -0.39 -17.62 4.64
C GLN A 217 0.07 -16.49 3.72
N PHE A 218 0.23 -16.79 2.43
CA PHE A 218 0.61 -15.82 1.41
C PHE A 218 -0.34 -15.83 0.22
N ASN A 219 -0.81 -14.64 -0.17
CA ASN A 219 -1.50 -14.40 -1.43
C ASN A 219 -0.84 -13.26 -2.19
N SER A 220 -0.99 -13.24 -3.52
CA SER A 220 -0.44 -12.14 -4.30
C SER A 220 -1.22 -11.86 -5.57
N GLU A 221 -1.11 -10.62 -6.03
CA GLU A 221 -1.53 -10.16 -7.33
C GLU A 221 -0.32 -9.49 -8.00
N VAL A 222 0.15 -10.08 -9.11
CA VAL A 222 1.31 -9.56 -9.84
C VAL A 222 0.86 -9.11 -11.21
N PHE A 223 1.22 -7.88 -11.54
CA PHE A 223 0.85 -7.25 -12.79
C PHE A 223 2.10 -7.00 -13.64
N ASP A 224 1.96 -7.22 -14.93
CA ASP A 224 2.97 -6.90 -15.95
C ASP A 224 2.62 -5.53 -16.54
N TRP A 225 3.00 -4.45 -15.83
CA TRP A 225 2.78 -3.06 -16.25
C TRP A 225 4.09 -2.33 -16.56
#